data_AF-A0A480YDL7-F1
#
_entry.id   AF-A0A480YDL7-F1
#
_cell.length_a   1.000
_cell.length_b   1.000
_cell.length_c   1.000
_cell.angle_alpha   90.00
_cell.angle_beta   90.00
_cell.angle_gamma   90.00
#
_symmetry.space_group_name_H-M   'P 1'
#
loop_
_entity.id
_entity.type
_entity.pdbx_description
1 polymer ?
#
loop_
_entity_poly.entity_id
_entity_poly.type
_entity_poly.pdbx_seq_one_letter_code
_entity_poly.pdbx_strand_id
1 'polypeptide(L)'
;MDSSRMRRHLKPPLDVTLCEEAFFRFAVPTKLTPNWLSVLVDNLPGTKLNAESVERIKRRHSSQEQTFQLLKLWKHQNKDQDMVKKIIQGIDLCENSVQKHIGHMNLTFEQLRILMQSLPGKKVPTEDIEETVKMCKSSEQILKLLSLWRIKNGDQDTRKGLMHALKHLKTYHFPKTVTQSLKKIIRFLHSFTMYRLYQKLFLEMIGNQVQSVKISCL
;
A
#
# COMPACT_ATOMS: atom_id res chain seq x y z
N MET A 1 43.75 -16.21 2.44
CA MET A 1 43.06 -17.18 1.57
C MET A 1 41.57 -16.97 1.72
N ASP A 2 40.98 -16.65 0.58
CA ASP A 2 39.58 -16.30 0.34
C ASP A 2 38.65 -17.50 0.57
N SER A 3 37.41 -17.23 1.00
CA SER A 3 36.24 -17.75 0.29
C SER A 3 34.96 -17.20 0.92
N SER A 4 34.52 -16.09 0.34
CA SER A 4 33.12 -15.71 0.15
C SER A 4 32.08 -16.81 0.41
N ARG A 5 31.08 -16.52 1.26
CA ARG A 5 29.75 -17.13 1.18
C ARG A 5 28.65 -16.09 1.36
N MET A 6 28.36 -15.44 0.23
CA MET A 6 27.00 -15.07 -0.19
C MET A 6 26.25 -14.12 0.74
N ARG A 7 26.60 -12.83 0.68
CA ARG A 7 25.58 -11.78 0.87
C ARG A 7 24.54 -11.99 -0.23
N ARG A 8 23.48 -12.74 0.09
CA ARG A 8 22.23 -12.63 -0.68
C ARG A 8 21.91 -11.14 -0.70
N HIS A 9 21.90 -10.53 -1.88
CA HIS A 9 21.35 -9.21 -2.10
C HIS A 9 19.88 -9.26 -1.68
N LEU A 10 19.62 -9.05 -0.39
CA LEU A 10 18.28 -8.99 0.15
C LEU A 10 17.71 -7.70 -0.40
N LYS A 11 16.88 -7.84 -1.42
CA LYS A 11 15.93 -6.81 -1.84
C LYS A 11 15.30 -6.23 -0.56
N PRO A 12 15.44 -4.93 -0.26
CA PRO A 12 14.76 -4.36 0.90
C PRO A 12 13.28 -4.67 0.74
N PRO A 13 12.65 -5.42 1.65
CA PRO A 13 11.24 -5.70 1.54
C PRO A 13 10.47 -4.37 1.43
N LEU A 14 9.49 -4.33 0.53
CA LEU A 14 8.46 -3.30 0.63
C LEU A 14 7.61 -3.70 1.84
N ASP A 15 7.64 -2.90 2.91
CA ASP A 15 6.90 -3.21 4.13
C ASP A 15 5.39 -3.19 3.91
N VAL A 16 4.94 -2.40 2.93
CA VAL A 16 3.57 -2.27 2.46
C VAL A 16 3.62 -1.94 0.97
N THR A 17 2.81 -2.64 0.19
CA THR A 17 2.68 -2.42 -1.26
C THR A 17 1.52 -1.45 -1.57
N LEU A 18 1.50 -0.82 -2.76
CA LEU A 18 0.46 0.16 -3.11
C LEU A 18 -0.94 -0.46 -3.20
N CYS A 19 -1.04 -1.66 -3.73
CA CYS A 19 -2.24 -2.46 -3.84
C CYS A 19 -2.67 -3.05 -2.50
N GLU A 20 -1.74 -3.41 -1.61
CA GLU A 20 -2.09 -3.80 -0.25
C GLU A 20 -2.76 -2.62 0.49
N GLU A 21 -2.17 -1.43 0.40
CA GLU A 21 -2.76 -0.21 0.94
C GLU A 21 -4.11 0.10 0.31
N ALA A 22 -4.19 0.09 -1.02
CA ALA A 22 -5.43 0.35 -1.74
C ALA A 22 -6.50 -0.68 -1.37
N PHE A 23 -6.16 -1.95 -1.25
CA PHE A 23 -7.09 -2.98 -0.83
C PHE A 23 -7.60 -2.73 0.59
N PHE A 24 -6.69 -2.60 1.57
CA PHE A 24 -7.07 -2.41 2.97
C PHE A 24 -7.76 -1.08 3.27
N ARG A 25 -7.58 -0.06 2.44
CA ARG A 25 -8.23 1.24 2.62
C ARG A 25 -9.49 1.44 1.77
N PHE A 26 -9.58 0.85 0.58
CA PHE A 26 -10.73 1.02 -0.31
C PHE A 26 -11.77 -0.09 -0.17
N ALA A 27 -11.39 -1.27 0.30
CA ALA A 27 -12.36 -2.34 0.57
C ALA A 27 -13.19 -2.07 1.85
N VAL A 28 -12.62 -1.29 2.76
CA VAL A 28 -13.24 -0.93 4.02
C VAL A 28 -14.32 0.14 3.77
N PRO A 29 -15.56 -0.04 4.26
CA PRO A 29 -16.64 0.93 4.05
C PRO A 29 -16.26 2.34 4.49
N THR A 30 -16.55 3.34 3.66
CA THR A 30 -16.28 4.77 3.98
C THR A 30 -17.11 5.30 5.14
N LYS A 31 -18.23 4.63 5.45
CA LYS A 31 -19.03 4.83 6.65
C LYS A 31 -18.79 3.67 7.60
N LEU A 32 -17.79 3.82 8.46
CA LEU A 32 -17.51 2.84 9.50
C LEU A 32 -18.62 2.91 10.55
N THR A 33 -19.24 1.78 10.83
CA THR A 33 -20.09 1.65 12.01
C THR A 33 -19.24 1.94 13.26
N PRO A 34 -19.82 2.53 14.33
CA PRO A 34 -19.20 2.47 15.65
C PRO A 34 -18.81 1.01 15.93
N ASN A 35 -17.59 0.77 16.40
CA ASN A 35 -17.00 -0.55 16.66
C ASN A 35 -16.55 -1.39 15.45
N TRP A 36 -16.38 -0.80 14.26
CA TRP A 36 -15.85 -1.50 13.07
C TRP A 36 -14.62 -2.38 13.34
N LEU A 37 -13.65 -1.88 14.12
CA LEU A 37 -12.43 -2.62 14.42
C LEU A 37 -12.71 -3.92 15.19
N SER A 38 -13.69 -3.92 16.11
CA SER A 38 -14.12 -5.13 16.83
C SER A 38 -14.78 -6.12 15.87
N VAL A 39 -15.69 -5.61 15.03
CA VAL A 39 -16.37 -6.43 14.01
C VAL A 39 -15.34 -7.12 13.13
N LEU A 40 -14.29 -6.43 12.69
CA LEU A 40 -13.21 -7.07 11.93
C LEU A 40 -12.49 -8.15 12.74
N VAL A 41 -12.06 -7.88 13.97
CA VAL A 41 -11.36 -8.87 14.81
C VAL A 41 -12.16 -10.15 14.96
N ASP A 42 -13.48 -10.03 15.13
CA ASP A 42 -14.36 -11.16 15.40
C ASP A 42 -14.70 -11.97 14.14
N ASN A 43 -14.73 -11.31 12.96
CA ASN A 43 -15.17 -11.92 11.70
C ASN A 43 -14.04 -12.27 10.73
N LEU A 44 -12.81 -11.83 10.99
CA LEU A 44 -11.68 -12.19 10.15
C LEU A 44 -11.42 -13.70 10.20
N PRO A 45 -11.19 -14.35 9.05
CA PRO A 45 -11.10 -15.79 8.97
C PRO A 45 -9.72 -16.24 9.43
N GLY A 46 -9.63 -17.51 9.81
CA GLY A 46 -8.39 -18.13 10.25
C GLY A 46 -8.12 -17.95 11.74
N THR A 47 -6.85 -17.92 12.11
CA THR A 47 -6.43 -17.76 13.49
C THR A 47 -6.71 -16.34 13.96
N LYS A 48 -7.44 -16.23 15.07
CA LYS A 48 -7.77 -14.96 15.71
C LYS A 48 -6.52 -14.19 16.08
N LEU A 49 -6.60 -12.87 15.94
CA LEU A 49 -5.55 -11.96 16.38
C LEU A 49 -5.47 -11.94 17.90
N ASN A 50 -4.25 -11.86 18.44
CA ASN A 50 -4.03 -11.69 19.88
C ASN A 50 -4.59 -10.34 20.35
N ALA A 51 -5.41 -10.35 21.42
CA ALA A 51 -5.97 -9.15 22.05
C ALA A 51 -4.90 -8.12 22.43
N GLU A 52 -3.74 -8.56 22.92
CA GLU A 52 -2.62 -7.65 23.25
C GLU A 52 -2.11 -6.90 22.01
N SER A 53 -2.03 -7.58 20.87
CA SER A 53 -1.59 -6.98 19.61
C SER A 53 -2.62 -5.99 19.06
N VAL A 54 -3.92 -6.31 19.20
CA VAL A 54 -5.01 -5.41 18.83
C VAL A 54 -4.99 -4.14 19.70
N GLU A 55 -4.82 -4.27 21.01
CA GLU A 55 -4.71 -3.11 21.92
C GLU A 55 -3.47 -2.26 21.63
N ARG A 56 -2.34 -2.90 21.28
CA ARG A 56 -1.14 -2.19 20.84
C ARG A 56 -1.39 -1.36 19.59
N ILE A 57 -2.18 -1.88 18.63
CA ILE A 57 -2.57 -1.15 17.42
C ILE A 57 -3.42 0.07 17.77
N LYS A 58 -4.45 -0.11 18.62
CA LYS A 58 -5.33 0.98 19.08
C LYS A 58 -4.55 2.12 19.75
N ARG A 59 -3.54 1.79 20.56
CA ARG A 59 -2.71 2.78 21.28
C ARG A 59 -1.73 3.53 20.38
N ARG A 60 -1.20 2.89 19.35
CA ARG A 60 -0.10 3.44 18.54
C ARG A 60 -0.54 4.15 17.25
N HIS A 61 -1.75 3.90 16.78
CA HIS A 61 -2.21 4.37 15.46
C HIS A 61 -3.50 5.18 15.56
N SER A 62 -3.64 6.16 14.67
CA SER A 62 -4.88 6.91 14.50
C SER A 62 -6.02 5.97 14.08
N SER A 63 -7.26 6.37 14.33
CA SER A 63 -8.44 5.57 13.96
C SER A 63 -8.46 5.20 12.47
N GLN A 64 -8.00 6.10 11.58
CA GLN A 64 -7.89 5.82 10.15
C GLN A 64 -6.85 4.73 9.83
N GLU A 65 -5.77 4.64 10.60
CA GLU A 65 -4.66 3.71 10.36
C GLU A 65 -4.82 2.37 11.11
N GLN A 66 -5.61 2.33 12.17
CA GLN A 66 -5.86 1.11 12.96
C GLN A 66 -6.37 -0.06 12.10
N THR A 67 -7.35 0.19 11.22
CA THR A 67 -7.90 -0.87 10.34
C THR A 67 -6.83 -1.43 9.41
N PHE A 68 -6.03 -0.55 8.79
CA PHE A 68 -4.95 -0.97 7.91
C PHE A 68 -3.93 -1.85 8.66
N GLN A 69 -3.50 -1.42 9.85
CA GLN A 69 -2.51 -2.15 10.64
C GLN A 69 -3.04 -3.51 11.12
N LEU A 70 -4.33 -3.56 11.44
CA LEU A 70 -5.00 -4.79 11.83
C LEU A 70 -5.06 -5.81 10.67
N LEU A 71 -5.47 -5.37 9.48
CA LEU A 71 -5.50 -6.22 8.29
C LEU A 71 -4.10 -6.67 7.87
N LYS A 72 -3.09 -5.81 8.02
CA LYS A 72 -1.68 -6.16 7.79
C LYS A 72 -1.22 -7.26 8.75
N LEU A 73 -1.52 -7.11 10.04
CA LEU A 73 -1.18 -8.11 11.06
C LEU A 73 -1.89 -9.43 10.78
N TRP A 74 -3.18 -9.39 10.48
CA TRP A 74 -3.98 -10.57 10.14
C TRP A 74 -3.43 -11.30 8.92
N LYS A 75 -3.11 -10.58 7.84
CA LYS A 75 -2.52 -11.16 6.62
C LYS A 75 -1.21 -11.87 6.94
N HIS A 76 -0.35 -11.25 7.76
CA HIS A 76 0.93 -11.83 8.13
C HIS A 76 0.77 -13.11 8.95
N GLN A 77 -0.12 -13.09 9.94
CA GLN A 77 -0.37 -14.23 10.83
C GLN A 77 -1.03 -15.41 10.10
N ASN A 78 -1.88 -15.14 9.12
CA ASN A 78 -2.68 -16.15 8.43
C ASN A 78 -2.20 -16.46 7.00
N LYS A 79 -1.01 -15.98 6.59
CA LYS A 79 -0.47 -16.09 5.22
C LYS A 79 -0.47 -17.50 4.63
N ASP A 80 -0.36 -18.53 5.48
CA ASP A 80 -0.25 -19.92 5.07
C ASP A 80 -1.62 -20.61 4.88
N GLN A 81 -2.72 -19.93 5.23
CA GLN A 81 -4.08 -20.43 5.00
C GLN A 81 -4.53 -20.20 3.56
N ASP A 82 -5.24 -21.17 2.97
CA ASP A 82 -5.55 -21.16 1.54
C ASP A 82 -6.43 -19.98 1.09
N MET A 83 -7.38 -19.55 1.92
CA MET A 83 -8.17 -18.35 1.64
C MET A 83 -7.28 -17.09 1.60
N VAL A 84 -6.36 -16.97 2.55
CA VAL A 84 -5.45 -15.82 2.63
C VAL A 84 -4.44 -15.84 1.48
N LYS A 85 -3.97 -17.02 1.06
CA LYS A 85 -3.15 -17.17 -0.16
C LYS A 85 -3.86 -16.62 -1.40
N LYS A 86 -5.16 -16.88 -1.58
CA LYS A 86 -5.94 -16.33 -2.70
C LYS A 86 -6.02 -14.80 -2.67
N ILE A 87 -6.21 -14.24 -1.47
CA ILE A 87 -6.20 -12.78 -1.27
C ILE A 87 -4.82 -12.19 -1.59
N ILE A 88 -3.75 -12.81 -1.09
CA ILE A 88 -2.36 -12.40 -1.38
C ILE A 88 -2.09 -12.46 -2.89
N GLN A 89 -2.49 -13.54 -3.58
CA GLN A 89 -2.36 -13.64 -5.03
C GLN A 89 -3.11 -12.51 -5.76
N GLY A 90 -4.31 -12.15 -5.30
CA GLY A 90 -5.05 -11.01 -5.85
C GLY A 90 -4.30 -9.68 -5.70
N ILE A 91 -3.68 -9.46 -4.53
CA ILE A 91 -2.84 -8.28 -4.28
C ILE A 91 -1.59 -8.30 -5.18
N ASP A 92 -0.94 -9.45 -5.33
CA ASP A 92 0.26 -9.60 -6.17
C ASP A 92 -0.04 -9.34 -7.66
N LEU A 93 -1.20 -9.78 -8.16
CA LEU A 93 -1.66 -9.47 -9.52
C LEU A 93 -1.87 -7.96 -9.73
N CYS A 94 -2.39 -7.28 -8.72
CA CYS A 94 -2.50 -5.82 -8.74
C CYS A 94 -1.11 -5.18 -8.75
N GLU A 95 -0.18 -5.62 -7.89
CA GLU A 95 1.18 -5.09 -7.83
C GLU A 95 1.91 -5.26 -9.15
N ASN A 96 1.79 -6.42 -9.78
CA ASN A 96 2.35 -6.67 -11.11
C ASN A 96 1.78 -5.70 -12.16
N SER A 97 0.51 -5.31 -12.03
CA SER A 97 -0.13 -4.33 -12.92
C SER A 97 0.38 -2.91 -12.66
N VAL A 98 0.53 -2.52 -11.39
CA VAL A 98 1.17 -1.25 -11.01
C VAL A 98 2.61 -1.19 -11.52
N GLN A 99 3.37 -2.28 -11.34
CA GLN A 99 4.76 -2.39 -11.79
C GLN A 99 4.88 -2.22 -13.31
N LYS A 100 3.91 -2.69 -14.12
CA LYS A 100 3.90 -2.41 -15.57
C LYS A 100 3.76 -0.93 -15.91
N HIS A 101 3.03 -0.17 -15.09
CA HIS A 101 2.86 1.27 -15.29
C HIS A 101 4.09 2.09 -14.88
N ILE A 102 4.96 1.59 -14.01
CA ILE A 102 6.10 2.36 -13.47
C ILE A 102 7.47 1.77 -13.68
N GLY A 103 7.56 0.48 -13.96
CA GLY A 103 8.81 -0.26 -14.02
C GLY A 103 9.69 0.13 -15.20
N HIS A 104 9.12 0.81 -16.19
CA HIS A 104 9.86 1.38 -17.33
C HIS A 104 10.37 2.81 -17.08
N MET A 105 10.08 3.40 -15.92
CA MET A 105 10.53 4.75 -15.58
C MET A 105 11.95 4.71 -15.02
N ASN A 106 12.92 5.14 -15.83
CA ASN A 106 14.29 5.38 -15.37
C ASN A 106 14.41 6.85 -14.96
N LEU A 107 14.15 7.12 -13.68
CA LEU A 107 14.30 8.45 -13.11
C LEU A 107 15.74 8.69 -12.66
N THR A 108 16.22 9.91 -12.86
CA THR A 108 17.47 10.35 -12.23
C THR A 108 17.26 10.55 -10.72
N PHE A 109 18.35 10.55 -9.96
CA PHE A 109 18.30 10.87 -8.52
C PHE A 109 17.57 12.19 -8.25
N GLU A 110 17.88 13.22 -9.03
CA GLU A 110 17.24 14.54 -8.89
C GLU A 110 15.73 14.49 -9.18
N GLN A 111 15.31 13.71 -10.17
CA GLN A 111 13.89 13.53 -10.46
C GLN A 111 13.16 12.77 -9.34
N LEU A 112 13.80 11.77 -8.73
CA LEU A 112 13.27 11.08 -7.55
C LEU A 112 13.15 12.06 -6.37
N ARG A 113 14.16 12.89 -6.15
CA ARG A 113 14.14 13.93 -5.10
C ARG A 113 12.98 14.91 -5.28
N ILE A 114 12.80 15.45 -6.49
CA ILE A 114 11.68 16.36 -6.82
C ILE A 114 10.33 15.66 -6.62
N LEU A 115 10.19 14.39 -7.03
CA LEU A 115 8.99 13.60 -6.82
C LEU A 115 8.67 13.48 -5.31
N MET A 116 9.66 13.12 -4.49
CA MET A 116 9.47 12.96 -3.05
C MET A 116 9.20 14.28 -2.33
N GLN A 117 9.79 15.38 -2.79
CA GLN A 117 9.51 16.72 -2.28
C GLN A 117 8.09 17.20 -2.64
N SER A 118 7.54 16.73 -3.75
CA SER A 118 6.18 17.10 -4.21
C SER A 118 5.06 16.40 -3.44
N LEU A 119 5.35 15.31 -2.72
CA LEU A 119 4.38 14.62 -1.87
C LEU A 119 4.02 15.46 -0.63
N PRO A 120 2.78 15.42 -0.14
CA PRO A 120 2.36 16.15 1.06
C PRO A 120 2.97 15.56 2.35
N GLY A 121 2.83 16.28 3.46
CA GLY A 121 3.26 15.80 4.78
C GLY A 121 4.79 15.73 4.98
N LYS A 122 5.21 14.81 5.85
CA LYS A 122 6.62 14.58 6.21
C LYS A 122 7.39 14.00 5.02
N LYS A 123 8.50 14.63 4.68
CA LYS A 123 9.30 14.25 3.51
C LYS A 123 10.15 13.01 3.79
N VAL A 124 10.47 12.28 2.72
CA VAL A 124 11.50 11.24 2.78
C VAL A 124 12.87 11.95 2.77
N PRO A 125 13.72 11.72 3.78
CA PRO A 125 15.08 12.26 3.85
C PRO A 125 15.88 11.93 2.59
N THR A 126 16.82 12.80 2.23
CA THR A 126 17.65 12.61 1.03
C THR A 126 18.51 11.34 1.14
N GLU A 127 18.94 11.01 2.35
CA GLU A 127 19.74 9.83 2.68
C GLU A 127 18.96 8.54 2.33
N ASP A 128 17.68 8.49 2.71
CA ASP A 128 16.77 7.38 2.38
C ASP A 128 16.57 7.25 0.85
N ILE A 129 16.62 8.38 0.11
CA ILE A 129 16.54 8.40 -1.36
C ILE A 129 17.81 7.84 -1.98
N GLU A 130 18.98 8.28 -1.51
CA GLU A 130 20.27 7.79 -1.97
C GLU A 130 20.42 6.29 -1.72
N GLU A 131 20.06 5.83 -0.52
CA GLU A 131 20.07 4.41 -0.17
C GLU A 131 19.16 3.60 -1.11
N THR A 132 17.95 4.12 -1.39
CA THR A 132 17.02 3.47 -2.32
C THR A 132 17.61 3.37 -3.73
N VAL A 133 18.28 4.41 -4.22
CA VAL A 133 18.93 4.38 -5.55
C VAL A 133 20.07 3.36 -5.60
N LYS A 134 20.83 3.22 -4.51
CA LYS A 134 21.95 2.26 -4.40
C LYS A 134 21.48 0.81 -4.26
N MET A 135 20.38 0.58 -3.54
CA MET A 135 19.94 -0.77 -3.16
C MET A 135 18.83 -1.36 -4.04
N CYS A 136 18.04 -0.53 -4.71
CA CYS A 136 16.89 -0.98 -5.51
C CYS A 136 17.14 -0.83 -7.01
N LYS A 137 16.59 -1.77 -7.80
CA LYS A 137 16.51 -1.64 -9.25
C LYS A 137 15.71 -0.39 -9.62
N SER A 138 16.03 0.28 -10.72
CA SER A 138 15.32 1.50 -11.17
C SER A 138 13.81 1.32 -11.20
N SER A 139 13.36 0.15 -11.68
CA SER A 139 11.95 -0.22 -11.75
C SER A 139 11.23 -0.26 -10.39
N GLU A 140 11.95 -0.37 -9.28
CA GLU A 140 11.39 -0.55 -7.92
C GLU A 140 11.56 0.68 -7.03
N GLN A 141 12.43 1.62 -7.43
CA GLN A 141 12.78 2.80 -6.62
C GLN A 141 11.56 3.64 -6.24
N ILE A 142 10.66 3.92 -7.19
CA ILE A 142 9.44 4.70 -6.92
C ILE A 142 8.57 4.02 -5.86
N LEU A 143 8.34 2.71 -5.97
CA LEU A 143 7.52 1.98 -4.99
C LEU A 143 8.17 1.99 -3.61
N LYS A 144 9.49 1.80 -3.54
CA LYS A 144 10.21 1.83 -2.26
C LYS A 144 10.10 3.20 -1.60
N LEU A 145 10.29 4.27 -2.36
CA LEU A 145 10.18 5.63 -1.85
C LEU A 145 8.75 5.98 -1.40
N LEU A 146 7.73 5.54 -2.14
CA LEU A 146 6.33 5.73 -1.72
C LEU A 146 6.03 4.95 -0.43
N SER A 147 6.58 3.75 -0.28
CA SER A 147 6.47 2.96 0.96
C SER A 147 7.11 3.69 2.15
N LEU A 148 8.31 4.26 1.97
CA LEU A 148 9.01 5.06 2.99
C LEU A 148 8.23 6.33 3.36
N TRP A 149 7.69 7.04 2.38
CA TRP A 149 6.83 8.19 2.63
C TRP A 149 5.60 7.81 3.44
N ARG A 150 4.95 6.69 3.08
CA ARG A 150 3.76 6.18 3.76
C ARG A 150 4.03 5.80 5.22
N ILE A 151 5.19 5.24 5.54
CA ILE A 151 5.56 4.94 6.94
C ILE A 151 5.60 6.23 7.78
N LYS A 152 6.08 7.33 7.21
CA LYS A 152 6.15 8.64 7.89
C LYS A 152 4.81 9.39 7.90
N ASN A 153 3.86 9.01 7.04
CA ASN A 153 2.58 9.69 6.82
C ASN A 153 1.41 8.70 6.87
N GLY A 154 1.35 7.85 7.90
CA GLY A 154 0.43 6.71 7.97
C GLY A 154 -1.06 7.06 7.88
N ASP A 155 -1.46 8.29 8.18
CA ASP A 155 -2.83 8.79 8.05
C ASP A 155 -3.19 9.25 6.62
N GLN A 156 -2.21 9.36 5.73
CA GLN A 156 -2.43 9.82 4.36
C GLN A 156 -2.64 8.67 3.37
N ASP A 157 -3.63 8.86 2.50
CA ASP A 157 -3.92 8.00 1.35
C ASP A 157 -2.85 8.25 0.25
N THR A 158 -2.09 7.21 -0.12
CA THR A 158 -1.01 7.34 -1.12
C THR A 158 -1.52 7.78 -2.49
N ARG A 159 -2.74 7.43 -2.88
CA ARG A 159 -3.36 7.95 -4.11
C ARG A 159 -3.62 9.45 -3.99
N LYS A 160 -4.14 9.94 -2.85
CA LYS A 160 -4.31 11.39 -2.63
C LYS A 160 -2.95 12.11 -2.60
N GLY A 161 -1.94 11.49 -1.98
CA GLY A 161 -0.56 11.98 -1.99
C GLY A 161 0.01 12.13 -3.40
N LEU A 162 -0.15 11.10 -4.24
CA LEU A 162 0.26 11.13 -5.64
C LEU A 162 -0.51 12.15 -6.47
N MET A 163 -1.82 12.31 -6.24
CA MET A 163 -2.62 13.36 -6.88
C MET A 163 -2.11 14.75 -6.52
N HIS A 164 -1.76 14.97 -5.25
CA HIS A 164 -1.14 16.21 -4.79
C HIS A 164 0.20 16.43 -5.49
N ALA A 165 1.11 15.45 -5.45
CA ALA A 165 2.40 15.54 -6.11
C ALA A 165 2.29 15.89 -7.59
N LEU A 166 1.37 15.27 -8.33
CA LEU A 166 1.14 15.57 -9.75
C LEU A 166 0.73 17.03 -10.03
N LYS A 167 0.04 17.70 -9.10
CA LYS A 167 -0.27 19.13 -9.24
C LYS A 167 1.00 19.97 -9.12
N HIS A 168 1.86 19.64 -8.17
CA HIS A 168 3.13 20.34 -7.93
C HIS A 168 4.18 20.03 -9.00
N LEU A 169 4.27 18.80 -9.51
CA LEU A 169 5.24 18.44 -10.55
C LEU A 169 5.09 19.26 -11.84
N LYS A 170 3.92 19.84 -12.09
CA LYS A 170 3.71 20.77 -13.21
C LYS A 170 4.58 22.01 -13.12
N THR A 171 4.89 22.49 -11.91
CA THR A 171 5.72 23.70 -11.70
C THR A 171 7.21 23.45 -11.91
N TYR A 172 7.64 22.17 -11.86
CA TYR A 172 9.06 21.78 -11.93
C TYR A 172 9.49 21.25 -13.31
N HIS A 173 8.72 21.53 -14.38
CA HIS A 173 9.01 21.03 -15.75
C HIS A 173 9.28 19.52 -15.80
N PHE A 174 8.62 18.77 -14.91
CA PHE A 174 8.90 17.35 -14.71
C PHE A 174 8.56 16.53 -15.97
N PRO A 175 9.30 15.44 -16.27
CA PRO A 175 9.07 14.67 -17.50
C PRO A 175 7.60 14.26 -17.69
N LYS A 176 7.03 14.64 -18.84
CA LYS A 176 5.62 14.38 -19.16
C LYS A 176 5.30 12.89 -19.15
N THR A 177 6.21 12.05 -19.63
CA THR A 177 6.07 10.58 -19.63
C THR A 177 5.86 10.02 -18.22
N VAL A 178 6.65 10.51 -17.26
CA VAL A 178 6.60 10.09 -15.86
C VAL A 178 5.29 10.54 -15.21
N THR A 179 4.92 11.82 -15.39
CA THR A 179 3.63 12.31 -14.86
C THR A 179 2.42 11.59 -15.47
N GLN A 180 2.49 11.18 -16.74
CA GLN A 180 1.45 10.36 -17.38
C GLN A 180 1.38 8.96 -16.79
N SER A 181 2.52 8.31 -16.55
CA SER A 181 2.57 7.00 -15.91
C SER A 181 2.04 7.04 -14.47
N LEU A 182 2.40 8.04 -13.68
CA LEU A 182 1.83 8.26 -12.34
C LEU A 182 0.30 8.48 -12.39
N LYS A 183 -0.21 9.24 -13.38
CA LYS A 183 -1.66 9.37 -13.60
C LYS A 183 -2.33 8.04 -13.94
N LYS A 184 -1.68 7.16 -14.71
CA LYS A 184 -2.19 5.84 -15.04
C LYS A 184 -2.36 4.98 -13.78
N ILE A 185 -1.39 5.02 -12.85
CA ILE A 185 -1.51 4.32 -11.55
C ILE A 185 -2.71 4.84 -10.76
N ILE A 186 -2.84 6.16 -10.61
CA ILE A 186 -3.93 6.77 -9.85
C ILE A 186 -5.29 6.33 -10.43
N ARG A 187 -5.42 6.36 -11.76
CA ARG A 187 -6.62 5.89 -12.45
C ARG A 187 -6.84 4.40 -12.29
N PHE A 188 -5.78 3.59 -12.35
CA PHE A 188 -5.86 2.14 -12.15
C PHE A 188 -6.34 1.79 -10.74
N LEU A 189 -5.75 2.39 -9.70
CA LEU A 189 -6.13 2.18 -8.30
C LEU A 189 -7.56 2.65 -8.00
N HIS A 190 -8.05 3.67 -8.72
CA HIS A 190 -9.45 4.14 -8.64
C HIS A 190 -10.38 3.43 -9.63
N SER A 191 -9.87 2.52 -10.48
CA SER A 191 -10.70 1.93 -11.51
C SER A 191 -11.80 1.08 -10.88
N PHE A 192 -12.96 1.07 -11.53
CA PHE A 192 -14.10 0.29 -11.07
C PHE A 192 -13.78 -1.20 -10.98
N THR A 193 -12.94 -1.71 -11.89
CA THR A 193 -12.42 -3.08 -11.85
C THR A 193 -11.65 -3.36 -10.56
N MET A 194 -10.76 -2.44 -10.16
CA MET A 194 -10.00 -2.59 -8.92
C MET A 194 -10.91 -2.48 -7.69
N TYR A 195 -11.86 -1.56 -7.70
CA TYR A 195 -12.86 -1.46 -6.64
C TYR A 195 -13.67 -2.76 -6.50
N ARG A 196 -14.16 -3.33 -7.61
CA ARG A 196 -14.87 -4.63 -7.60
C ARG A 196 -13.99 -5.77 -7.12
N LEU A 197 -12.73 -5.81 -7.52
CA LEU A 197 -11.77 -6.80 -7.04
C LEU A 197 -11.60 -6.69 -5.51
N TYR A 198 -11.42 -5.48 -5.00
CA TYR A 198 -11.30 -5.23 -3.57
C TYR A 198 -12.57 -5.60 -2.80
N GLN A 199 -13.75 -5.22 -3.30
CA GLN A 199 -15.01 -5.65 -2.69
C GLN A 199 -15.14 -7.17 -2.69
N LYS A 200 -14.82 -7.85 -3.79
CA LYS A 200 -14.87 -9.30 -3.89
C LYS A 200 -13.94 -9.96 -2.87
N LEU A 201 -12.67 -9.57 -2.83
CA LEU A 201 -11.69 -10.11 -1.90
C LEU A 201 -12.06 -9.83 -0.43
N PHE A 202 -12.72 -8.71 -0.16
CA PHE A 202 -13.19 -8.36 1.17
C PHE A 202 -14.42 -9.15 1.60
N LEU A 203 -15.36 -9.40 0.68
CA LEU A 203 -16.47 -10.32 0.91
C LEU A 203 -15.98 -11.76 1.10
N GLU A 204 -14.98 -12.20 0.34
CA GLU A 204 -14.32 -13.49 0.55
C GLU A 204 -13.62 -13.56 1.92
N MET A 205 -13.08 -12.44 2.40
CA MET A 205 -12.43 -12.34 3.71
C MET A 205 -13.44 -12.46 4.85
N ILE A 206 -14.49 -11.64 4.88
CA ILE A 206 -15.48 -11.63 5.97
C ILE A 206 -16.53 -12.76 5.84
N GLY A 207 -16.60 -13.40 4.66
CA GLY A 207 -17.64 -14.36 4.32
C GLY A 207 -19.03 -13.72 4.25
N ASN A 208 -20.06 -14.56 4.05
CA ASN A 208 -21.47 -14.14 4.12
C ASN A 208 -21.95 -13.88 5.56
N GLN A 209 -21.06 -13.89 6.56
CA GLN A 209 -21.38 -13.79 7.99
C GLN A 209 -21.82 -12.37 8.40
N VAL A 210 -21.48 -11.36 7.62
CA VAL A 210 -22.08 -10.03 7.75
C VAL A 210 -23.29 -9.99 6.82
N GLN A 211 -24.48 -10.21 7.40
CA GLN A 211 -25.74 -9.93 6.72
C GLN A 211 -25.66 -8.55 6.08
N SER A 212 -25.58 -8.53 4.75
CA SER A 212 -25.77 -7.40 3.85
C SER A 212 -25.83 -6.04 4.54
N VAL A 213 -24.68 -5.48 4.91
CA VAL A 213 -24.62 -4.02 5.05
C VAL A 213 -24.83 -3.53 3.63
N LYS A 214 -26.05 -3.09 3.33
CA LYS A 214 -26.42 -2.52 2.03
C LYS A 214 -25.41 -1.41 1.72
N ILE A 215 -24.42 -1.72 0.89
CA ILE A 215 -23.54 -0.74 0.29
C ILE A 215 -24.40 -0.03 -0.75
N SER A 216 -25.08 1.03 -0.34
CA SER A 216 -25.69 1.97 -1.28
C SER A 216 -24.57 2.74 -1.96
N CYS A 217 -24.45 2.56 -3.27
CA CYS A 217 -23.62 3.42 -4.10
C CYS A 217 -24.21 4.84 -4.08
N LEU A 218 -23.40 5.82 -3.66
CA LEU A 218 -23.57 7.24 -3.95
C LEU A 218 -22.22 7.74 -4.47
#